data_AF-A0A8J8DL42-F1
#
_entry.id   AF-A0A8J8DL42-F1
#
_cell.length_a   1.000
_cell.length_b   1.000
_cell.length_c   1.000
_cell.angle_alpha   90.00
_cell.angle_beta   90.00
_cell.angle_gamma   90.00
#
_symmetry.space_group_name_H-M   'P 1'
#
loop_
_entity.id
_entity.type
_entity.pdbx_description
1 polymer ?
#
loop_
_entity_poly.entity_id
_entity_poly.type
_entity_poly.pdbx_seq_one_letter_code
_entity_poly.pdbx_strand_id
1 'polypeptide(L)' 'IVINGELQKEPREELIEDLITIISHFAGKLYGRRSHKYKEVVKNAKQLFQE' A
#
# COMPACT_ATOMS: atom_id res chain seq x y z
N ILE A 1 11.74 17.75 7.57
CA ILE A 1 12.68 17.74 8.72
C ILE A 1 13.57 16.52 8.52
N VAL A 2 14.88 16.56 8.76
CA VAL A 2 15.74 15.37 8.60
C VAL A 2 15.86 14.70 9.97
N ILE A 3 15.40 13.46 10.08
CA ILE A 3 15.66 12.57 11.22
C ILE A 3 16.29 11.31 10.62
N ASN A 4 17.50 10.96 11.06
CA ASN A 4 18.23 9.73 10.70
C ASN A 4 18.64 9.53 9.22
N GLY A 5 18.90 10.61 8.47
CA GLY A 5 19.58 10.50 7.16
C GLY A 5 18.73 10.02 5.99
N GLU A 6 17.46 9.70 6.21
CA GLU A 6 16.47 9.48 5.15
C GLU A 6 15.66 10.76 4.91
N LEU A 7 15.34 11.02 3.64
CA LEU A 7 14.36 12.05 3.29
C LEU A 7 13.04 11.63 3.97
N GLN A 8 12.57 12.39 4.96
CA GLN A 8 11.28 12.11 5.58
C GLN A 8 10.21 12.19 4.49
N LYS A 9 9.55 11.06 4.24
CA LYS A 9 8.27 11.07 3.55
C LYS A 9 7.30 11.87 4.38
N GLU A 10 6.38 12.57 3.72
CA GLU A 10 5.35 13.27 4.47
C GLU A 10 4.54 12.23 5.27
N PRO A 11 4.13 12.50 6.52
CA PRO A 11 3.38 11.53 7.34
C PRO A 11 2.16 10.94 6.62
N ARG A 12 1.56 11.70 5.70
CA ARG A 12 0.48 11.23 4.82
C ARG A 12 0.92 10.09 3.91
N GLU A 13 2.10 10.19 3.29
CA GLU A 13 2.63 9.20 2.35
C GLU A 13 2.93 7.88 3.07
N GLU A 14 3.53 7.93 4.27
CA GLU A 14 3.78 6.74 5.10
C GLU A 14 2.47 6.01 5.44
N LEU A 15 1.44 6.76 5.86
CA LEU A 15 0.13 6.19 6.18
C LEU A 15 -0.54 5.52 4.96
N ILE A 16 -0.40 6.11 3.77
CA ILE A 16 -0.90 5.54 2.53
C ILE A 16 -0.18 4.22 2.20
N GLU A 17 1.15 4.20 2.35
CA GLU A 17 1.97 3.00 2.09
C GLU A 17 1.65 1.86 3.05
N ASP A 18 1.48 2.16 4.33
CA ASP A 18 1.08 1.19 5.35
C ASP A 18 -0.31 0.61 5.07
N LEU A 19 -1.26 1.47 4.69
CA LEU A 19 -2.61 1.05 4.31
C LEU A 19 -2.59 0.10 3.10
N ILE A 20 -1.85 0.44 2.04
CA ILE A 20 -1.71 -0.41 0.85
C ILE A 20 -1.07 -1.76 1.23
N THR A 21 -0.12 -1.76 2.17
CA THR A 21 0.53 -2.96 2.67
C THR A 21 -0.46 -3.86 3.41
N ILE A 22 -1.28 -3.29 4.29
CA ILE A 22 -2.35 -4.01 5.01
C ILE A 22 -3.34 -4.62 4.00
N ILE A 23 -3.84 -3.83 3.05
CA ILE A 23 -4.77 -4.30 2.01
C ILE A 23 -4.16 -5.47 1.22
N SER A 24 -2.89 -5.34 0.80
CA SER A 24 -2.19 -6.38 0.04
C SER A 24 -2.04 -7.67 0.85
N HIS A 25 -1.72 -7.58 2.14
CA HIS A 25 -1.62 -8.74 3.03
C HIS A 25 -2.95 -9.51 3.13
N PHE A 26 -4.04 -8.80 3.38
CA PHE A 26 -5.37 -9.43 3.47
C PHE A 26 -5.87 -9.94 2.12
N ALA A 27 -5.68 -9.21 1.03
CA ALA A 27 -6.02 -9.67 -0.31
C ALA A 27 -5.24 -10.95 -0.69
N GLY A 28 -3.97 -11.05 -0.27
CA GLY A 28 -3.16 -12.24 -0.47
C GLY A 28 -3.70 -13.45 0.27
N LYS A 29 -4.27 -13.27 1.47
CA LYS A 29 -4.93 -14.33 2.25
C LYS A 29 -6.31 -14.72 1.71
N LEU A 30 -7.11 -13.73 1.30
CA LEU A 30 -8.49 -13.94 0.83
C LEU A 30 -8.55 -14.55 -0.57
N TYR A 31 -7.69 -14.09 -1.48
CA TYR A 31 -7.78 -14.45 -2.89
C TYR A 31 -6.56 -15.23 -3.40
N GLY A 32 -5.46 -15.24 -2.64
CA GLY A 32 -4.17 -15.78 -3.10
C GLY A 32 -3.40 -14.77 -3.95
N ARG A 33 -2.10 -14.65 -3.71
CA ARG A 33 -1.21 -13.64 -4.35
C ARG A 33 -1.13 -13.73 -5.88
N ARG A 34 -1.48 -14.88 -6.48
CA ARG A 34 -1.49 -15.08 -7.95
C ARG A 34 -2.87 -14.82 -8.59
N SER A 35 -3.92 -14.63 -7.79
CA SER A 35 -5.27 -14.45 -8.33
C SER A 35 -5.43 -13.13 -9.07
N HIS A 36 -6.35 -13.12 -10.03
CA HIS A 36 -6.75 -11.89 -10.71
C HIS A 36 -7.31 -10.86 -9.72
N LYS A 37 -8.13 -11.33 -8.77
CA LYS A 37 -8.79 -10.48 -7.77
C LYS A 37 -7.81 -9.81 -6.81
N TYR A 38 -6.71 -10.48 -6.43
CA TYR A 38 -5.60 -9.84 -5.70
C TYR A 38 -5.01 -8.67 -6.48
N LYS A 39 -4.69 -8.88 -7.77
CA LYS A 39 -4.09 -7.84 -8.61
C LYS A 39 -5.02 -6.64 -8.76
N GLU A 40 -6.31 -6.89 -8.95
CA GLU A 40 -7.34 -5.86 -9.09
C GLU A 40 -7.47 -5.02 -7.81
N VAL A 41 -7.61 -5.66 -6.64
CA VAL A 41 -7.75 -4.96 -5.35
C VAL A 41 -6.52 -4.10 -5.04
N VAL A 42 -5.32 -4.66 -5.20
CA VAL A 42 -4.07 -3.92 -4.92
C VAL A 42 -3.88 -2.77 -5.89
N LYS A 43 -4.22 -2.95 -7.18
CA LYS A 43 -4.16 -1.87 -8.17
C LYS A 43 -5.13 -0.74 -7.82
N ASN A 44 -6.39 -1.07 -7.53
CA ASN A 44 -7.41 -0.06 -7.21
C ASN A 44 -7.07 0.68 -5.92
N ALA A 45 -6.55 0.01 -4.89
CA ALA A 45 -6.10 0.66 -3.66
C ALA A 45 -4.97 1.67 -3.92
N LYS A 46 -3.99 1.32 -4.77
CA LYS A 46 -2.94 2.26 -5.16
C LYS A 46 -3.49 3.47 -5.89
N GLN A 47 -4.42 3.28 -6.83
CA GLN A 47 -5.04 4.39 -7.56
C GLN A 47 -5.85 5.31 -6.62
N LEU A 48 -6.62 4.74 -5.69
CA LEU A 48 -7.46 5.54 -4.78
C LEU A 48 -6.68 6.38 -3.77
N PHE A 49 -5.52 5.88 -3.31
CA PHE A 49 -4.80 6.49 -2.19
C PHE A 49 -3.48 7.15 -2.58
N GLN A 50 -2.89 6.83 -3.74
CA GLN A 50 -1.66 7.47 -4.24
C GLN A 50 -1.94 8.58 -5.28
N GLU A 51 -3.20 8.93 -5.51
CA GLU A 51 -3.61 10.20 -6.13
C GLU A 51 -3.38 11.40 -5.17
#